data_AF-A0A948A083-F1
#
_entry.id   AF-A0A948A083-F1
#
_cell.length_a   1.000
_cell.length_b   1.000
_cell.length_c   1.000
_cell.angle_alpha   90.00
_cell.angle_beta   90.00
_cell.angle_gamma   90.00
#
_symmetry.space_group_name_H-M   'P 1'
#
loop_
_entity.id
_entity.type
_entity.pdbx_description
1 polymer ?
#
loop_
_entity_poly.entity_id
_entity_poly.type
_entity_poly.pdbx_seq_one_letter_code
_entity_poly.pdbx_strand_id
1 'polypeptide(L)'
;MSLYEGDEKADNYGKVVAHFGPQFRVIVARHGLGWTLQQRRSKRGRWFGRAHVLQRRDNVAGIALSHMPGRYIAEHGLTQDVINKAVEGMPERFPLPTLEQLVIHTPPPRNPLVAASSLNHHPLRDIHNLDRLPNPRRR
;
A
#
# COMPACT_ATOMS: atom_id res chain seq x y z
N MET A 1 -34.88 -7.61 5.82
CA MET A 1 -33.75 -6.73 6.14
C MET A 1 -32.46 -7.51 5.87
N SER A 2 -31.56 -6.99 5.03
CA SER A 2 -30.41 -7.73 4.47
C SER A 2 -29.28 -7.89 5.51
N LEU A 3 -28.91 -9.14 5.82
CA LEU A 3 -28.01 -9.56 6.92
C LEU A 3 -26.50 -9.53 6.55
N TYR A 4 -26.10 -8.81 5.51
CA TYR A 4 -24.73 -8.86 4.95
C TYR A 4 -23.85 -7.66 5.26
N GLU A 5 -24.34 -6.63 5.97
CA GLU A 5 -23.62 -5.37 6.17
C GLU A 5 -22.64 -5.45 7.36
N GLY A 6 -21.64 -6.31 7.24
CA GLY A 6 -20.49 -6.31 8.15
C GLY A 6 -19.48 -5.26 7.72
N ASP A 7 -19.66 -4.01 8.17
CA ASP A 7 -18.64 -2.94 8.28
C ASP A 7 -17.62 -2.77 7.13
N GLU A 8 -17.97 -3.11 5.89
CA GLU A 8 -17.12 -2.86 4.72
C GLU A 8 -16.88 -1.36 4.49
N LYS A 9 -17.73 -0.49 5.06
CA LYS A 9 -17.62 0.97 5.00
C LYS A 9 -16.36 1.53 5.68
N ALA A 10 -15.71 0.79 6.59
CA ALA A 10 -14.52 1.26 7.29
C ALA A 10 -13.21 1.01 6.52
N ASP A 11 -13.21 0.06 5.58
CA ASP A 11 -12.05 -0.21 4.75
C ASP A 11 -12.14 0.68 3.50
N ASN A 12 -11.44 1.82 3.50
CA ASN A 12 -11.31 2.70 2.33
C ASN A 12 -10.54 1.97 1.20
N TYR A 13 -11.18 1.06 0.48
CA TYR A 13 -10.65 0.41 -0.72
C TYR A 13 -11.49 0.77 -1.94
N GLY A 14 -10.87 0.81 -3.13
CA GLY A 14 -11.57 1.25 -4.34
C GLY A 14 -12.65 0.26 -4.77
N LYS A 15 -12.28 -1.02 -4.91
CA LYS A 15 -13.17 -2.09 -5.37
C LYS A 15 -12.61 -3.46 -4.97
N VAL A 16 -13.47 -4.44 -4.64
CA VAL A 16 -13.06 -5.86 -4.59
C VAL A 16 -13.06 -6.44 -6.00
N VAL A 17 -11.94 -7.04 -6.40
CA VAL A 17 -11.74 -7.57 -7.76
C VAL A 17 -11.78 -9.10 -7.82
N ALA A 18 -11.42 -9.79 -6.73
CA ALA A 18 -11.50 -11.24 -6.64
C ALA A 18 -11.72 -11.70 -5.19
N HIS A 19 -12.37 -12.86 -5.03
CA HIS A 19 -12.52 -13.54 -3.73
C HIS A 19 -11.89 -14.92 -3.80
N PHE A 20 -11.11 -15.27 -2.78
CA PHE A 20 -10.52 -16.60 -2.60
C PHE A 20 -11.12 -17.25 -1.36
N GLY A 21 -12.44 -17.37 -1.37
CA GLY A 21 -13.23 -17.83 -0.22
C GLY A 21 -13.59 -16.72 0.78
N PRO A 22 -14.11 -17.09 1.96
CA PRO A 22 -14.69 -16.14 2.91
C PRO A 22 -13.67 -15.30 3.67
N GLN A 23 -12.38 -15.63 3.64
CA GLN A 23 -11.37 -14.96 4.46
C GLN A 23 -10.25 -14.30 3.67
N PHE A 24 -10.21 -14.51 2.35
CA PHE A 24 -9.20 -13.92 1.46
C PHE A 24 -9.87 -13.24 0.27
N ARG A 25 -9.38 -12.06 -0.08
CA ARG A 25 -9.86 -11.30 -1.25
C ARG A 25 -8.76 -10.44 -1.83
N VAL A 26 -8.95 -10.01 -3.06
CA VAL A 26 -8.10 -9.03 -3.73
C VAL A 26 -8.91 -7.77 -3.96
N ILE A 27 -8.33 -6.63 -3.60
CA ILE A 27 -8.93 -5.31 -3.77
C ILE A 27 -8.03 -4.41 -4.62
N VAL A 28 -8.60 -3.36 -5.20
CA VAL A 28 -7.84 -2.19 -5.65
C VAL A 28 -7.36 -1.42 -4.41
N ALA A 29 -6.06 -1.18 -4.33
CA ALA A 29 -5.46 -0.48 -3.22
C ALA A 29 -6.01 0.96 -3.12
N ARG A 30 -6.12 1.48 -1.89
CA ARG A 30 -6.66 2.83 -1.61
C ARG A 30 -5.99 3.94 -2.43
N HIS A 31 -4.69 3.82 -2.61
CA HIS A 31 -3.86 4.80 -3.32
C HIS A 31 -3.93 4.65 -4.84
N GLY A 32 -4.64 3.64 -5.37
CA GLY A 32 -4.83 3.46 -6.81
C GLY A 32 -3.57 3.07 -7.59
N LEU A 33 -2.54 2.51 -6.95
CA LEU A 33 -1.27 2.13 -7.61
C LEU A 33 -1.09 0.61 -7.74
N GLY A 34 -2.14 -0.18 -7.53
CA GLY A 34 -2.07 -1.63 -7.62
C GLY A 34 -3.20 -2.36 -6.90
N TRP A 35 -3.10 -3.69 -6.88
CA TRP A 35 -3.95 -4.54 -6.07
C TRP A 35 -3.34 -4.82 -4.70
N THR A 36 -4.20 -5.17 -3.75
CA THR A 36 -3.81 -5.63 -2.42
C THR A 36 -4.54 -6.92 -2.10
N LEU A 37 -3.79 -7.94 -1.69
CA LEU A 37 -4.32 -9.16 -1.12
C LEU A 37 -4.67 -8.89 0.34
N GLN A 38 -5.92 -9.13 0.71
CA GLN A 38 -6.40 -8.97 2.07
C GLN A 38 -6.81 -10.30 2.67
N GLN A 39 -6.64 -10.40 3.99
CA GLN A 39 -7.12 -11.49 4.80
C GLN A 39 -7.92 -10.96 6.00
N ARG A 40 -8.99 -11.65 6.39
CA ARG A 40 -9.60 -11.50 7.72
C ARG A 40 -9.49 -12.79 8.53
N ARG A 41 -9.33 -12.67 9.84
CA ARG A 41 -9.13 -13.82 10.75
C ARG A 41 -10.42 -14.60 11.03
N SER A 42 -11.56 -13.93 10.92
CA SER A 42 -12.90 -14.46 11.24
C SER A 42 -13.84 -14.18 10.07
N LYS A 43 -14.97 -14.90 10.00
CA LYS A 43 -16.00 -14.65 8.96
C LYS A 43 -16.62 -13.26 9.05
N ARG A 44 -16.50 -12.61 10.21
CA ARG A 44 -16.96 -11.24 10.49
C ARG A 44 -15.83 -10.52 11.20
N GLY A 45 -15.37 -9.40 10.66
CA GLY A 45 -14.25 -8.65 11.23
C GLY A 45 -13.43 -7.92 10.17
N ARG A 46 -12.45 -7.16 10.64
CA ARG A 46 -11.61 -6.29 9.83
C ARG A 46 -10.73 -7.05 8.85
N TRP A 47 -10.53 -6.47 7.68
CA TRP A 47 -9.58 -6.96 6.69
C TRP A 47 -8.18 -6.39 6.94
N PHE A 48 -7.17 -7.24 6.80
CA PHE A 48 -5.76 -6.90 6.95
C PHE A 48 -5.05 -7.13 5.62
N GLY A 49 -4.20 -6.18 5.22
CA GLY A 49 -3.33 -6.37 4.06
C GLY A 49 -2.28 -7.45 4.33
N ARG A 50 -2.09 -8.35 3.36
CA ARG A 50 -1.04 -9.38 3.37
C ARG A 50 0.03 -9.13 2.32
N ALA A 51 -0.38 -8.65 1.16
CA ALA A 51 0.52 -8.22 0.10
C ALA A 51 -0.05 -6.96 -0.55
N HIS A 52 0.82 -5.99 -0.85
CA HIS A 52 0.46 -4.66 -1.33
C HIS A 52 1.12 -4.37 -2.67
N VAL A 53 0.55 -3.40 -3.40
CA VAL A 53 1.12 -2.82 -4.64
C VAL A 53 1.42 -3.90 -5.69
N LEU A 54 0.47 -4.81 -5.89
CA LEU A 54 0.57 -5.84 -6.92
C LEU A 54 0.13 -5.24 -8.25
N GLN A 55 1.07 -5.14 -9.19
CA GLN A 55 0.83 -4.50 -10.48
C GLN A 55 0.50 -5.47 -11.62
N ARG A 56 0.78 -6.77 -11.45
CA ARG A 56 0.53 -7.80 -12.47
C ARG A 56 -0.40 -8.87 -11.94
N ARG A 57 -1.33 -9.32 -12.77
CA ARG A 57 -2.29 -10.38 -12.45
C ARG A 57 -1.57 -11.65 -12.03
N ASP A 58 -0.52 -12.01 -12.75
CA ASP A 58 0.27 -13.22 -12.48
C ASP A 58 0.98 -13.13 -11.13
N ASN A 59 1.40 -11.92 -10.70
CA ASN A 59 1.96 -11.73 -9.36
C ASN A 59 0.89 -11.97 -8.29
N VAL A 60 -0.34 -11.49 -8.51
CA VAL A 60 -1.46 -11.75 -7.58
C VAL A 60 -1.71 -13.25 -7.48
N ALA A 61 -1.78 -13.94 -8.62
CA ALA A 61 -2.04 -15.37 -8.66
C ALA A 61 -0.91 -16.19 -8.05
N GLY A 62 0.35 -15.82 -8.32
CA GLY A 62 1.53 -16.56 -7.86
C GLY A 62 1.79 -16.46 -6.36
N ILE A 63 1.41 -15.35 -5.72
CA ILE A 63 1.64 -15.16 -4.27
C ILE A 63 0.42 -15.53 -3.41
N ALA A 64 -0.78 -15.61 -4.00
CA ALA A 64 -2.02 -15.80 -3.25
C ALA A 64 -1.96 -17.03 -2.35
N LEU A 65 -1.56 -18.18 -2.90
CA LEU A 65 -1.45 -19.44 -2.15
C LEU A 65 -0.38 -19.38 -1.06
N SER A 66 0.77 -18.73 -1.32
CA SER A 66 1.85 -18.59 -0.33
C SER A 66 1.44 -17.80 0.91
N HIS A 67 0.45 -16.91 0.80
CA HIS A 67 -0.09 -16.15 1.93
C HIS A 67 -1.26 -16.84 2.64
N MET A 68 -1.75 -17.96 2.11
CA MET A 68 -2.86 -18.72 2.69
C MET A 68 -2.32 -19.89 3.54
N PRO A 69 -2.90 -20.15 4.73
CA PRO A 69 -2.57 -21.34 5.50
C PRO A 69 -2.91 -22.62 4.72
N GLY A 70 -2.07 -23.65 4.78
CA GLY A 70 -2.32 -24.92 4.08
C GLY A 70 -3.67 -25.57 4.45
N ARG A 71 -4.10 -25.47 5.72
CA ARG A 71 -5.43 -25.94 6.15
C ARG A 71 -6.58 -25.22 5.42
N TYR A 72 -6.42 -23.93 5.15
CA TYR A 72 -7.42 -23.10 4.49
C TYR A 72 -7.51 -23.47 3.01
N ILE A 73 -6.35 -23.68 2.37
CA ILE A 73 -6.24 -24.15 1.00
C ILE A 73 -6.97 -25.50 0.83
N ALA A 74 -6.73 -26.44 1.73
CA ALA A 74 -7.36 -27.76 1.70
C ALA A 74 -8.88 -27.69 1.94
N GLU A 75 -9.33 -26.92 2.94
CA GLU A 75 -10.76 -26.76 3.28
C GLU A 75 -11.58 -26.15 2.14
N HIS A 76 -10.99 -25.21 1.40
CA HIS A 76 -11.66 -24.51 0.31
C HIS A 76 -11.30 -25.01 -1.09
N GLY A 77 -10.50 -26.09 -1.19
CA GLY A 77 -10.10 -26.68 -2.47
C GLY A 77 -9.37 -25.69 -3.39
N LEU A 78 -8.55 -24.80 -2.82
CA LEU A 78 -7.86 -23.76 -3.59
C LEU A 78 -6.68 -24.36 -4.34
N THR A 79 -6.77 -24.42 -5.66
CA THR A 79 -5.64 -24.75 -6.54
C THR A 79 -5.17 -23.52 -7.29
N GLN A 80 -4.00 -23.59 -7.91
CA GLN A 80 -3.51 -22.49 -8.76
C GLN A 80 -4.51 -22.17 -9.87
N ASP A 81 -5.18 -23.18 -10.44
CA ASP A 81 -6.20 -22.98 -11.47
C ASP A 81 -7.43 -22.24 -10.95
N VAL A 82 -7.87 -22.53 -9.73
CA VAL A 82 -8.99 -21.82 -9.09
C VAL A 82 -8.63 -20.35 -8.86
N ILE A 83 -7.39 -20.08 -8.42
CA ILE A 83 -6.90 -18.71 -8.25
C ILE A 83 -6.83 -18.00 -9.60
N ASN A 84 -6.24 -18.63 -10.62
CA ASN A 84 -6.12 -18.09 -11.98
C ASN A 84 -7.50 -17.73 -12.56
N LYS A 85 -8.49 -18.63 -12.40
CA LYS A 85 -9.88 -18.40 -12.83
C LYS A 85 -10.54 -17.25 -12.05
N ALA A 86 -10.28 -17.15 -10.74
CA ALA A 86 -10.82 -16.08 -9.91
C ALA A 86 -10.25 -14.70 -10.27
N VAL A 87 -9.01 -14.64 -10.78
CA VAL A 87 -8.39 -13.38 -11.24
C VAL A 87 -8.51 -13.15 -12.75
N GLU A 88 -9.13 -14.06 -13.50
CA GLU A 88 -9.20 -14.01 -14.97
C GLU A 88 -9.83 -12.71 -15.49
N GLY A 89 -10.85 -12.20 -14.79
CA GLY A 89 -11.52 -10.94 -15.09
C GLY A 89 -10.72 -9.67 -14.73
N MET A 90 -9.52 -9.82 -14.14
CA MET A 90 -8.62 -8.70 -13.88
C MET A 90 -7.76 -8.42 -15.12
N PRO A 91 -7.44 -7.15 -15.42
CA PRO A 91 -6.50 -6.84 -16.48
C PRO A 91 -5.12 -7.45 -16.16
N GLU A 92 -4.32 -7.76 -17.18
CA GLU A 92 -3.00 -8.35 -16.98
C GLU A 92 -2.07 -7.44 -16.16
N ARG A 93 -2.19 -6.13 -16.38
CA ARG A 93 -1.51 -5.09 -15.61
C ARG A 93 -2.52 -4.16 -14.97
N PHE A 94 -2.17 -3.68 -13.78
CA PHE A 94 -2.92 -2.62 -13.14
C PHE A 94 -2.88 -1.38 -14.05
N PRO A 95 -4.03 -0.75 -14.36
CA PRO A 95 -4.06 0.41 -15.24
C PRO A 95 -3.23 1.53 -14.62
N LEU A 96 -2.34 2.11 -15.43
CA LEU A 96 -1.61 3.31 -15.02
C LEU A 96 -2.64 4.41 -14.73
N PRO A 97 -2.50 5.15 -13.62
CA PRO A 97 -3.38 6.28 -13.38
C PRO A 97 -3.20 7.27 -14.52
N THR A 98 -4.32 7.70 -15.13
CA THR A 98 -4.28 8.79 -16.10
C THR A 98 -3.83 10.07 -15.41
N LEU A 99 -3.27 11.03 -16.16
CA LEU A 99 -2.80 12.32 -15.63
C LEU A 99 -3.90 13.07 -14.84
N GLU A 100 -5.17 12.87 -15.22
CA GLU A 100 -6.35 13.41 -14.51
C GLU A 100 -6.62 12.75 -13.15
N GLN A 101 -6.15 11.52 -12.93
CA GLN A 101 -6.25 10.83 -11.64
C GLN A 101 -5.08 11.16 -10.70
N LEU A 102 -4.01 11.77 -11.24
CA LEU A 102 -2.84 12.24 -10.51
C LEU A 102 -3.01 13.68 -10.00
N VAL A 103 -4.24 14.17 -9.85
CA VAL A 103 -4.50 15.48 -9.24
C VAL A 103 -3.97 15.46 -7.80
N ILE A 104 -2.78 16.02 -7.63
CA ILE A 104 -2.23 16.39 -6.34
C ILE A 104 -3.18 17.46 -5.83
N HIS A 105 -4.01 17.13 -4.84
CA HIS A 105 -4.64 18.14 -4.01
C HIS A 105 -3.54 18.81 -3.22
N THR A 106 -2.82 19.73 -3.85
CA THR A 106 -1.98 20.68 -3.15
C THR A 106 -2.95 21.43 -2.24
N PRO A 107 -2.81 21.33 -0.91
CA PRO A 107 -3.65 22.13 -0.03
C PRO A 107 -3.51 23.59 -0.49
N PRO A 108 -4.62 24.35 -0.57
CA PRO A 108 -4.55 25.75 -0.98
C PRO A 108 -3.49 26.45 -0.11
N PRO A 109 -2.64 27.31 -0.69
CA PRO A 109 -1.65 28.04 0.08
C PRO A 109 -2.38 28.74 1.23
N ARG A 110 -2.04 28.39 2.47
CA ARG A 110 -2.48 29.17 3.63
C ARG A 110 -1.97 30.59 3.40
N ASN A 111 -2.88 31.56 3.33
CA ASN A 111 -2.60 32.98 3.12
C ASN A 111 -1.25 33.41 3.74
N PRO A 112 -0.34 34.03 2.99
CA PRO A 112 0.95 34.49 3.51
C PRO A 112 0.78 35.85 4.18
N LEU A 113 -0.09 35.94 5.18
CA LEU A 113 -0.29 37.16 5.95
C LEU A 113 -0.60 36.77 7.39
N VAL A 114 0.41 36.30 8.12
CA VAL A 114 0.77 36.77 9.47
C VAL A 114 2.19 36.26 9.80
N ALA A 115 3.08 37.24 9.93
CA ALA A 115 4.29 37.27 10.75
C ALA A 115 5.46 36.33 10.45
N ALA A 116 6.52 36.99 9.95
CA ALA A 116 7.91 36.65 10.20
C ALA A 116 8.17 36.26 11.67
N SER A 117 8.87 35.13 11.85
CA SER A 117 10.01 34.94 12.78
C SER A 117 10.16 33.46 13.13
N SER A 118 10.89 32.71 12.30
CA SER A 118 11.90 31.73 12.74
C SER A 118 12.53 31.09 11.50
N LEU A 119 13.48 31.82 10.92
CA LEU A 119 14.41 31.33 9.89
C LEU A 119 15.57 30.64 10.63
N ASN A 120 15.36 29.41 11.13
CA ASN A 120 16.49 28.56 11.50
C ASN A 120 16.95 27.80 10.27
N HIS A 121 17.66 28.53 9.41
CA HIS A 121 18.61 27.97 8.47
C HIS A 121 19.64 27.16 9.28
N HIS A 122 19.69 25.84 9.07
CA HIS A 122 20.92 25.10 9.27
C HIS A 122 21.77 25.31 8.01
N PRO A 123 22.83 26.14 8.03
CA PRO A 123 23.78 26.14 6.93
C PRO A 123 24.55 24.82 6.94
N LEU A 124 24.55 24.18 5.77
CA LEU A 124 25.49 23.15 5.35
C LEU A 124 26.90 23.54 5.83
N ARG A 125 27.45 22.78 6.79
CA ARG A 125 28.88 22.90 7.12
C ARG A 125 29.66 22.17 6.04
N ASP A 126 30.33 22.98 5.23
CA ASP A 126 31.36 22.58 4.30
C ASP A 126 32.36 21.60 4.94
N ILE A 127 32.45 20.43 4.32
CA ILE A 127 33.53 19.47 4.48
C ILE A 127 34.68 20.01 3.64
N HIS A 128 35.55 20.85 4.21
CA HIS A 128 36.95 21.03 3.82
C HIS A 128 37.61 22.05 4.74
N ASN A 129 38.47 21.57 5.64
CA ASN A 129 39.72 22.21 6.08
C ASN A 129 40.24 21.46 7.32
N LEU A 130 40.85 20.30 7.07
CA LEU A 130 41.72 19.63 8.01
C LEU A 130 43.13 20.15 7.74
N ASP A 131 43.44 21.36 8.19
CA ASP A 131 44.81 21.85 8.30
C ASP A 131 44.87 23.16 9.08
N ARG A 132 45.89 23.26 9.95
CA ARG A 132 46.30 24.40 10.81
C ARG A 132 45.81 24.37 12.27
N LEU A 133 46.52 23.59 13.07
CA LEU A 133 46.99 24.07 14.37
C LEU A 133 48.51 23.90 14.46
N PRO A 134 49.29 24.97 14.66
CA PRO A 134 50.71 24.84 14.95
C PRO A 134 50.93 24.49 16.44
N ASN A 135 51.61 23.37 16.67
CA ASN A 135 52.41 23.06 17.87
C ASN A 135 53.58 24.09 17.94
N PRO A 136 54.08 24.63 19.08
CA PRO A 136 54.80 23.84 20.09
C PRO A 136 54.92 24.41 21.55
N ARG A 137 55.23 23.50 22.50
CA ARG A 137 56.05 23.67 23.72
C ARG A 137 55.68 24.73 24.79
N ARG A 138 55.61 24.24 26.04
CA ARG A 138 56.21 24.73 27.32
C ARG A 138 55.18 24.52 28.43
N ARG A 139 55.49 24.02 29.61
CA ARG A 139 56.69 23.40 30.21
C ARG A 139 56.17 22.69 31.46
#